data_AF-I7IZ49-F1
#
_entry.id   AF-I7IZ49-F1
#
_cell.length_a   1.000
_cell.length_b   1.000
_cell.length_c   1.000
_cell.angle_alpha   90.00
_cell.angle_beta   90.00
_cell.angle_gamma   90.00
#
_symmetry.space_group_name_H-M   'P 1'
#
loop_
_entity.id
_entity.type
_entity.pdbx_description
1 polymer ?
#
loop_
_entity_poly.entity_id
_entity_poly.type
_entity_poly.pdbx_seq_one_letter_code
_entity_poly.pdbx_strand_id
1 'polypeptide(L)'
;MNEFKQIHQQPNKEAAINVLHAFYDKWGKAYNHVIKNLKEIEPDLLVFYNYPKQIRATIYSTNMIESLNNVIKLKQSFQLSSR
;
A
#
# COMPACT_ATOMS: atom_id res chain seq x y z
N MET A 1 -1.16 2.87 12.79
CA MET A 1 -1.33 3.20 11.36
C MET A 1 -0.10 3.79 10.67
N ASN A 2 0.90 4.35 11.38
CA ASN A 2 2.11 4.90 10.74
C ASN A 2 3.25 3.88 10.51
N GLU A 3 3.21 2.72 11.16
CA GLU A 3 4.29 1.72 11.09
C GLU A 3 4.40 1.10 9.69
N PHE A 4 3.27 0.80 9.05
CA PHE A 4 3.29 0.32 7.66
C PHE A 4 3.82 1.38 6.69
N LYS A 5 3.52 2.67 6.93
CA LYS A 5 4.05 3.77 6.12
C LYS A 5 5.57 3.87 6.19
N GLN A 6 6.19 3.43 7.30
CA GLN A 6 7.65 3.43 7.42
C GLN A 6 8.31 2.48 6.42
N ILE A 7 7.63 1.41 6.02
CA ILE A 7 8.13 0.46 5.00
C ILE A 7 8.36 1.20 3.68
N HIS A 8 7.49 2.13 3.30
CA HIS A 8 7.60 2.90 2.06
C HIS A 8 8.59 4.07 2.12
N GLN A 9 8.96 4.51 3.32
CA GLN A 9 9.81 5.68 3.54
C GLN A 9 11.30 5.33 3.68
N GLN A 10 11.65 4.03 3.69
CA GLN A 10 13.04 3.62 3.83
C GLN A 10 13.90 4.07 2.63
N PRO A 11 15.21 4.32 2.85
CA PRO A 11 16.11 4.80 1.80
C PRO A 11 16.32 3.75 0.69
N ASN A 12 16.37 2.47 1.06
CA ASN A 12 16.64 1.35 0.16
C ASN A 12 15.78 0.13 0.52
N LYS A 13 15.81 -0.89 -0.37
CA LYS A 13 15.01 -2.11 -0.24
C LYS A 13 15.37 -2.93 1.00
N GLU A 14 16.66 -3.05 1.34
CA GLU A 14 17.11 -3.82 2.51
C GLU A 14 16.58 -3.24 3.83
N ALA A 15 16.66 -1.91 3.98
CA ALA A 15 16.08 -1.23 5.14
C ALA A 15 14.56 -1.43 5.21
N ALA A 16 13.87 -1.43 4.06
CA ALA A 16 12.43 -1.71 4.00
C ALA A 16 12.09 -3.13 4.44
N ILE A 17 12.89 -4.13 4.03
CA ILE A 17 12.73 -5.53 4.45
C ILE A 17 12.87 -5.67 5.97
N ASN A 18 13.87 -5.03 6.58
CA ASN A 18 14.06 -5.08 8.03
C ASN A 18 12.86 -4.51 8.79
N VAL A 19 12.31 -3.38 8.34
CA VAL A 19 11.10 -2.78 8.92
C VAL A 19 9.88 -3.66 8.70
N LEU A 20 9.77 -4.28 7.52
CA LEU A 20 8.66 -5.19 7.18
C LEU A 20 8.68 -6.46 8.04
N HIS A 21 9.86 -7.04 8.31
CA HIS A 21 10.00 -8.18 9.21
C HIS A 21 9.63 -7.81 10.65
N ALA A 22 10.10 -6.66 11.15
CA ALA A 22 9.71 -6.17 12.47
C ALA A 22 8.18 -5.93 12.56
N PHE A 23 7.56 -5.48 11.46
CA PHE A 23 6.11 -5.37 11.36
C PHE A 23 5.41 -6.74 11.44
N TYR A 24 5.95 -7.76 10.77
CA TYR A 24 5.43 -9.14 10.85
C TYR A 24 5.52 -9.72 12.27
N ASP A 25 6.62 -9.53 12.96
CA ASP A 25 6.79 -10.05 14.32
C ASP A 25 5.82 -9.40 15.30
N LYS A 26 5.60 -8.10 15.15
CA LYS A 26 4.68 -7.33 15.99
C LYS A 26 3.22 -7.70 15.76
N TRP A 27 2.80 -7.79 14.49
CA TRP A 27 1.38 -7.92 14.12
C TRP A 27 0.96 -9.33 13.73
N GLY A 28 1.91 -10.26 13.58
CA GLY A 28 1.68 -11.67 13.23
C GLY A 28 0.61 -12.31 14.10
N LYS A 29 0.74 -12.19 15.42
CA LYS A 29 -0.20 -12.82 16.37
C LYS A 29 -1.63 -12.27 16.28
N ALA A 30 -1.78 -10.97 16.03
CA ALA A 30 -3.09 -10.32 15.97
C ALA A 30 -3.77 -10.46 14.60
N TYR A 31 -2.98 -10.50 13.51
CA TYR A 31 -3.47 -10.46 12.14
C TYR A 31 -2.85 -11.54 11.25
N ASN A 32 -2.84 -12.79 11.73
CA ASN A 32 -2.20 -13.92 11.04
C ASN A 32 -2.52 -14.02 9.54
N HIS A 33 -3.80 -13.86 9.16
CA HIS A 33 -4.20 -13.96 7.75
C HIS A 33 -3.66 -12.79 6.89
N VAL A 34 -3.68 -11.57 7.42
CA VAL A 34 -3.17 -10.38 6.72
C VAL A 34 -1.66 -10.52 6.52
N ILE A 35 -0.95 -10.98 7.56
CA ILE A 35 0.49 -11.14 7.53
C ILE A 35 0.90 -12.27 6.59
N LYS A 36 0.13 -13.37 6.53
CA LYS A 36 0.33 -14.44 5.55
C LYS A 36 0.23 -13.92 4.12
N ASN A 37 -0.86 -13.22 3.80
CA ASN A 37 -1.05 -12.64 2.47
C ASN A 37 0.05 -11.63 2.12
N LEU A 38 0.48 -10.80 3.08
CA LEU A 38 1.56 -9.84 2.89
C LEU A 38 2.89 -10.52 2.57
N LYS A 39 3.19 -11.66 3.19
CA LYS A 39 4.41 -12.45 2.88
C LYS A 39 4.35 -13.05 1.48
N GLU A 40 3.17 -13.47 1.01
CA GLU A 40 2.99 -14.00 -0.35
C GLU A 40 3.24 -12.94 -1.41
N ILE A 41 2.83 -11.68 -1.16
CA ILE A 41 3.03 -10.55 -2.08
C ILE A 41 4.28 -9.71 -1.78
N GLU A 42 5.10 -10.08 -0.80
CA GLU A 42 6.27 -9.32 -0.36
C GLU A 42 7.22 -8.94 -1.52
N PRO A 43 7.55 -9.86 -2.46
CA PRO A 43 8.40 -9.52 -3.59
C PRO A 43 7.85 -8.36 -4.41
N ASP A 44 6.53 -8.36 -4.66
CA ASP A 44 5.81 -7.36 -5.44
C ASP A 44 5.65 -6.04 -4.67
N LEU A 45 5.38 -6.13 -3.37
CA LEU A 45 5.20 -4.98 -2.48
C LEU A 45 6.42 -4.05 -2.49
N LEU A 46 7.62 -4.59 -2.69
CA LEU A 46 8.88 -3.84 -2.66
C LEU A 46 9.43 -3.51 -4.05
N VAL A 47 8.75 -3.87 -5.15
CA VAL A 47 9.22 -3.57 -6.53
C VAL A 47 9.40 -2.08 -6.77
N PHE A 48 8.61 -1.23 -6.11
CA PHE A 48 8.71 0.23 -6.28
C PHE A 48 10.08 0.79 -5.87
N TYR A 49 10.88 0.07 -5.07
CA TYR A 49 12.25 0.45 -4.74
C TYR A 49 13.21 0.43 -5.94
N ASN A 50 12.88 -0.31 -6.99
CA ASN A 50 13.65 -0.34 -8.25
C ASN A 50 13.55 0.97 -9.03
N TYR A 51 12.61 1.85 -8.67
CA TYR A 51 12.42 3.15 -9.30
C TYR A 51 13.13 4.27 -8.53
N PRO A 52 13.46 5.39 -9.20
CA PRO A 52 14.04 6.57 -8.56
C PRO A 52 13.16 7.11 -7.43
N LYS A 53 13.79 7.58 -6.34
CA LYS A 53 13.09 8.11 -5.14
C LYS A 53 12.03 9.16 -5.47
N GLN A 54 12.28 9.99 -6.49
CA GLN A 54 11.39 11.07 -6.92
C GLN A 54 9.99 10.57 -7.35
N ILE A 55 9.90 9.36 -7.91
CA ILE A 55 8.62 8.83 -8.40
C ILE A 55 7.99 7.78 -7.49
N ARG A 56 8.71 7.31 -6.46
CA ARG A 56 8.20 6.30 -5.51
C ARG A 56 6.91 6.75 -4.85
N ALA A 57 6.83 8.02 -4.44
CA ALA A 57 5.65 8.59 -3.78
C ALA A 57 4.39 8.50 -4.64
N THR A 58 4.52 8.70 -5.95
CA THR A 58 3.40 8.57 -6.89
C THR A 58 2.96 7.11 -7.01
N ILE A 59 3.91 6.17 -7.00
CA ILE A 59 3.65 4.72 -7.16
C ILE A 59 2.90 4.14 -5.96
N TYR A 60 3.33 4.44 -4.73
CA TYR A 60 2.66 3.92 -3.53
C TYR A 60 1.49 4.80 -3.03
N SER A 61 1.24 5.96 -3.64
CA SER A 61 0.07 6.78 -3.30
C SER A 61 -1.20 6.17 -3.86
N THR A 62 -2.25 6.10 -3.04
CA THR A 62 -3.58 5.68 -3.48
C THR A 62 -4.38 6.82 -4.11
N ASN A 63 -3.89 8.07 -4.01
CA ASN A 63 -4.57 9.31 -4.44
C ASN A 63 -5.17 9.21 -5.86
N MET A 64 -4.40 8.66 -6.81
CA MET A 64 -4.85 8.57 -8.21
C MET A 64 -6.04 7.61 -8.33
N ILE A 65 -5.93 6.43 -7.72
CA ILE A 65 -6.96 5.39 -7.75
C ILE A 65 -8.19 5.82 -6.94
N GLU A 66 -8.00 6.45 -5.78
CA GLU A 66 -9.08 6.99 -4.95
C GLU A 66 -9.85 8.10 -5.68
N SER A 67 -9.15 9.02 -6.35
CA SER A 67 -9.79 10.06 -7.17
C SER A 67 -10.64 9.46 -8.28
N LEU A 68 -10.12 8.44 -8.98
CA LEU A 68 -10.86 7.70 -10.01
C LEU A 68 -12.12 7.01 -9.42
N ASN A 69 -11.96 6.31 -8.31
CA ASN A 69 -13.06 5.62 -7.63
C ASN A 69 -14.15 6.60 -7.17
N ASN A 70 -13.78 7.78 -6.70
CA ASN A 70 -14.74 8.82 -6.31
C ASN A 70 -15.55 9.31 -7.50
N VAL A 71 -14.91 9.56 -8.65
CA VAL A 71 -15.61 9.97 -9.88
C VAL A 71 -16.60 8.89 -10.34
N ILE A 72 -16.20 7.61 -10.30
CA ILE A 72 -17.07 6.50 -10.69
C ILE A 72 -18.30 6.41 -9.78
N LYS A 73 -18.10 6.49 -8.46
CA LYS A 73 -19.21 6.48 -7.48
C LYS A 73 -20.19 7.63 -7.70
N LEU A 74 -19.69 8.84 -7.96
CA LEU A 74 -20.52 10.02 -8.22
C LEU A 74 -21.37 9.86 -9.50
N LYS A 75 -20.79 9.31 -10.57
CA LYS A 75 -21.53 9.04 -11.80
C LYS A 75 -22.63 8.01 -11.58
N GLN A 76 -22.35 6.94 -10.82
CA GLN A 76 -23.34 5.91 -10.49
C GLN A 76 -24.49 6.46 -9.64
N SER A 77 -24.19 7.25 -8.60
CA SER A 77 -25.22 7.86 -7.76
C SER A 77 -26.09 8.86 -8.53
N PHE A 78 -25.51 9.62 -9.45
CA PHE A 78 -26.25 10.54 -10.31
C PHE A 78 -27.22 9.80 -11.25
N GLN A 79 -26.78 8.69 -11.84
CA GLN A 79 -27.63 7.84 -12.69
C GLN A 79 -28.79 7.19 -11.92
N LEU A 80 -28.57 6.81 -10.66
CA LEU A 80 -29.61 6.22 -9.80
C LEU A 80 -30.63 7.25 -9.30
N SER A 81 -30.21 8.50 -9.08
CA SER A 81 -31.11 9.60 -8.66
C SER A 81 -31.94 10.19 -9.80
N SER A 82 -31.60 9.88 -11.04
CA SER A 82 -32.29 10.38 -12.25
C SER A 82 -33.27 9.34 -12.85
N ARG A 83 -33.50 8.24 -12.13
CA ARG A 83 -34.52 7.22 -12.39
C ARG A 83 -35.62 7.32 -11.35
#